data_AF-A0A0G0VEU1-F1
#
_entry.id   AF-A0A0G0VEU1-F1
#
_cell.length_a   1.000
_cell.length_b   1.000
_cell.length_c   1.000
_cell.angle_alpha   90.00
_cell.angle_beta   90.00
_cell.angle_gamma   90.00
#
_symmetry.space_group_name_H-M   'P 1'
#
loop_
_entity.id
_entity.type
_entity.pdbx_description
1 polymer ?
#
loop_
_entity_poly.entity_id
_entity_poly.type
_entity_poly.pdbx_seq_one_letter_code
_entity_poly.pdbx_strand_id
1 'polypeptide(L)'
;MSPFFRVPLGFLIVVVGIHMVWKTDFYYDLTGPIDFAEDKLGFGGTRSFLKLIGIGVCFIGMAVVSNLISDILQVIAHIFVRT
;
A
#
# COMPACT_ATOMS: atom_id res chain seq x y z
N MET A 1 13.91 -2.33 -13.38
CA MET A 1 12.89 -2.99 -14.24
C MET A 1 12.56 -2.07 -15.39
N SER A 2 12.33 -2.59 -16.59
CA SER A 2 11.93 -1.73 -17.71
C SER A 2 10.61 -1.02 -17.37
N PRO A 3 10.44 0.27 -17.76
CA PRO A 3 9.23 1.03 -17.47
C PRO A 3 7.95 0.33 -17.95
N PHE A 4 8.08 -0.43 -19.04
CA PHE A 4 7.00 -1.21 -19.66
C PHE A 4 6.37 -2.26 -18.75
N PHE A 5 7.11 -2.89 -17.82
CA PHE A 5 6.54 -3.84 -16.87
C PHE A 5 6.16 -3.18 -15.54
N ARG A 6 6.90 -2.16 -15.14
CA ARG A 6 6.70 -1.48 -13.85
C ARG A 6 5.40 -0.69 -13.80
N VAL A 7 5.08 0.03 -14.88
CA VAL A 7 3.90 0.92 -14.92
C VAL A 7 2.60 0.11 -14.88
N PRO A 8 2.38 -0.94 -15.70
CA PRO A 8 1.18 -1.76 -15.61
C PRO A 8 1.06 -2.47 -14.26
N LEU A 9 2.17 -3.00 -13.72
CA LEU A 9 2.17 -3.67 -12.42
C LEU A 9 1.79 -2.70 -11.29
N GLY A 10 2.39 -1.51 -11.25
CA GLY A 10 2.06 -0.51 -10.26
C GLY A 10 0.60 -0.06 -10.36
N PHE A 11 0.07 0.08 -11.58
CA PHE A 11 -1.35 0.40 -11.79
C PHE A 11 -2.27 -0.72 -11.29
N LEU A 12 -1.95 -2.00 -11.54
CA LEU A 12 -2.69 -3.13 -10.98
C LEU A 12 -2.73 -3.10 -9.45
N ILE A 13 -1.59 -2.79 -8.81
CA ILE A 13 -1.50 -2.69 -7.35
C ILE A 13 -2.39 -1.55 -6.83
N VAL A 14 -2.38 -0.39 -7.49
CA VAL A 14 -3.28 0.73 -7.12
C VAL A 14 -4.75 0.32 -7.25
N VAL A 15 -5.13 -0.36 -8.34
CA VAL A 15 -6.51 -0.83 -8.54
C VAL A 15 -6.93 -1.79 -7.41
N VAL A 16 -6.05 -2.69 -6.98
CA VAL A 16 -6.30 -3.57 -5.83
C VAL A 16 -6.46 -2.77 -4.54
N GLY A 17 -5.60 -1.78 -4.30
CA GLY A 17 -5.72 -0.89 -3.13
C GLY A 17 -7.05 -0.13 -3.11
N ILE A 18 -7.47 0.43 -4.25
CA ILE A 18 -8.77 1.09 -4.41
C ILE A 18 -9.92 0.10 -4.16
N HIS A 19 -9.82 -1.12 -4.69
CA HIS A 19 -10.84 -2.15 -4.46
C HIS A 19 -10.99 -2.49 -2.97
N MET A 20 -9.88 -2.52 -2.22
CA MET A 20 -9.88 -2.78 -0.77
C MET A 20 -10.54 -1.64 0.02
N VAL A 21 -10.34 -0.40 -0.41
CA VAL A 21 -10.99 0.78 0.19
C VAL A 21 -12.48 0.86 -0.16
N TRP A 22 -12.85 0.55 -1.40
CA TRP A 22 -14.24 0.64 -1.86
C TRP A 22 -15.10 -0.51 -1.35
N LYS A 23 -14.56 -1.73 -1.37
CA LYS A 23 -15.26 -2.97 -1.00
C LYS A 23 -14.79 -3.50 0.35
N THR A 24 -14.64 -2.63 1.33
CA THR A 24 -14.13 -3.00 2.65
C THR A 24 -14.96 -4.08 3.34
N ASP A 25 -16.28 -4.10 3.16
CA ASP A 25 -17.16 -5.14 3.72
C ASP A 25 -16.77 -6.54 3.28
N PHE A 26 -16.39 -6.72 2.02
CA PHE A 26 -15.94 -8.01 1.51
C PHE A 26 -14.70 -8.53 2.25
N TYR A 27 -13.75 -7.62 2.53
CA TYR A 27 -12.54 -7.96 3.27
C TYR A 27 -12.81 -8.15 4.76
N TYR A 28 -13.73 -7.37 5.32
CA TYR A 28 -14.19 -7.51 6.69
C TYR A 28 -14.88 -8.86 6.92
N ASP A 29 -15.72 -9.31 6.00
CA ASP A 29 -16.39 -10.61 6.08
C ASP A 29 -15.41 -11.78 5.98
N LEU A 30 -14.29 -11.59 5.27
CA LEU A 30 -13.19 -12.56 5.17
C LEU A 30 -12.34 -12.63 6.43
N THR A 31 -11.99 -11.49 7.04
CA THR A 31 -11.10 -11.45 8.21
C THR A 31 -11.82 -11.56 9.53
N GLY A 32 -13.09 -11.10 9.60
CA GLY A 32 -13.77 -10.84 10.85
C GLY A 32 -13.21 -9.61 11.59
N PRO A 33 -13.68 -9.36 12.83
CA PRO A 33 -13.18 -8.29 13.69
C PRO A 33 -11.73 -8.56 14.10
N ILE A 34 -10.90 -7.51 14.06
CA ILE A 34 -9.49 -7.54 14.44
C ILE A 34 -9.34 -6.82 15.79
N ASP A 35 -8.95 -7.56 16.85
CA ASP A 35 -8.87 -7.04 18.22
C ASP A 35 -7.97 -5.80 18.35
N PHE A 36 -6.83 -5.78 17.65
CA PHE A 36 -5.93 -4.61 17.63
C PHE A 36 -6.61 -3.38 17.03
N ALA A 37 -7.42 -3.57 15.99
CA ALA A 37 -8.09 -2.47 15.32
C ALA A 37 -9.25 -1.93 16.17
N GLU A 38 -10.02 -2.82 16.81
CA GLU A 38 -11.09 -2.41 17.73
C GLU A 38 -10.53 -1.71 18.99
N ASP A 39 -9.41 -2.18 19.55
CA ASP A 39 -8.75 -1.54 20.72
C ASP A 39 -8.21 -0.15 20.40
N LYS A 40 -7.61 0.04 19.22
CA LYS A 40 -6.96 1.31 18.84
C LYS A 40 -7.88 2.32 18.16
N LEU A 41 -8.84 1.86 17.38
CA LEU A 41 -9.70 2.74 16.56
C LEU A 41 -11.14 2.81 17.08
N GLY A 42 -11.47 2.04 18.13
CA GLY A 42 -12.80 1.99 18.73
C GLY A 42 -13.77 1.10 17.95
N PHE A 43 -15.06 1.26 18.24
CA PHE A 43 -16.12 0.39 17.71
C PHE A 43 -16.21 0.45 16.18
N GLY A 44 -16.05 -0.69 15.51
CA GLY A 44 -15.95 -0.77 14.04
C GLY A 44 -14.57 -0.41 13.50
N GLY A 45 -13.56 -0.34 14.38
CA GLY A 45 -12.18 0.00 14.08
C GLY A 45 -11.55 -0.90 13.01
N THR A 46 -11.97 -2.16 12.92
CA THR A 46 -11.54 -3.11 11.89
C THR A 46 -11.83 -2.61 10.49
N ARG A 47 -13.01 -2.03 10.24
CA ARG A 47 -13.38 -1.50 8.92
C ARG A 47 -12.50 -0.31 8.54
N SER A 48 -12.25 0.56 9.51
CA SER A 48 -11.34 1.70 9.33
C SER A 48 -9.91 1.23 9.07
N PHE A 49 -9.45 0.21 9.80
CA PHE A 49 -8.11 -0.37 9.64
C PHE A 49 -7.91 -1.00 8.25
N LEU A 50 -8.88 -1.76 7.76
CA LEU A 50 -8.83 -2.34 6.41
C LEU A 50 -8.75 -1.26 5.31
N LYS A 51 -9.44 -0.12 5.50
CA LYS A 51 -9.30 1.03 4.60
C LYS A 51 -7.92 1.67 4.67
N LEU A 52 -7.34 1.79 5.86
CA LEU A 52 -5.98 2.30 6.03
C LEU A 52 -4.94 1.40 5.34
N ILE A 53 -5.11 0.08 5.42
CA ILE A 53 -4.29 -0.86 4.66
C ILE A 53 -4.47 -0.63 3.16
N GLY A 54 -5.72 -0.54 2.68
CA GLY A 54 -6.00 -0.29 1.26
C GLY A 54 -5.36 1.01 0.75
N ILE A 55 -5.39 2.09 1.54
CA ILE A 55 -4.69 3.34 1.24
C ILE A 55 -3.17 3.10 1.17
N GLY A 56 -2.60 2.37 2.13
CA GLY A 56 -1.18 2.00 2.11
C GLY A 56 -0.79 1.22 0.84
N VAL A 57 -1.63 0.29 0.39
CA VAL A 57 -1.43 -0.44 -0.87
C VAL A 57 -1.47 0.49 -2.08
N CYS A 58 -2.35 1.49 -2.11
CA CYS A 58 -2.34 2.52 -3.15
C CYS A 58 -1.01 3.30 -3.17
N PHE A 59 -0.47 3.68 -2.00
CA PHE A 59 0.82 4.34 -1.91
C PHE A 59 1.96 3.46 -2.43
N ILE A 60 1.96 2.17 -2.12
CA ILE A 60 2.94 1.21 -2.65
C ILE A 60 2.82 1.13 -4.17
N GLY A 61 1.60 1.01 -4.71
CA GLY A 61 1.37 0.97 -6.15
C GLY A 61 1.92 2.23 -6.84
N MET A 62 1.68 3.41 -6.27
CA MET A 62 2.23 4.67 -6.78
C MET A 62 3.77 4.71 -6.70
N ALA A 63 4.37 4.25 -5.60
CA ALA A 63 5.82 4.16 -5.43
C ALA A 63 6.48 3.21 -6.45
N VAL A 64 5.79 2.12 -6.80
CA VAL A 64 6.22 1.20 -7.86
C VAL A 64 6.16 1.91 -9.21
N VAL A 65 5.07 2.59 -9.56
CA VAL A 65 4.97 3.33 -10.83
C VAL A 65 6.09 4.36 -10.98
N SER A 66 6.34 5.16 -9.93
CA SER A 66 7.32 6.24 -9.94
C SER A 66 8.78 5.80 -9.84
N ASN A 67 9.06 4.51 -9.65
CA ASN A 67 10.41 3.99 -9.36
C ASN A 67 11.04 4.46 -8.04
N LEU A 68 10.25 5.02 -7.13
CA LEU A 68 10.75 5.74 -5.97
C LEU A 68 11.74 4.91 -5.13
N ILE A 69 11.56 3.60 -5.08
CA ILE A 69 12.45 2.66 -4.38
C ILE A 69 13.87 2.70 -4.95
N SER A 70 14.00 2.67 -6.28
CA SER A 70 15.32 2.72 -6.94
C SER A 70 15.99 4.07 -6.71
N ASP A 71 15.22 5.16 -6.77
CA ASP A 71 15.72 6.52 -6.61
C ASP A 71 16.19 6.76 -5.17
N ILE A 72 15.44 6.27 -4.17
CA ILE A 72 15.84 6.32 -2.76
C ILE A 72 17.13 5.50 -2.52
N LEU A 73 17.21 4.30 -3.08
CA LEU A 73 18.42 3.45 -2.97
C LEU A 73 19.65 4.13 -3.60
N GLN A 74 19.49 4.81 -4.74
CA GLN A 74 20.56 5.59 -5.35
C GLN A 74 21.01 6.76 -4.48
N VAL A 75 20.06 7.51 -3.91
CA VAL A 75 20.37 8.63 -3.00
C VAL A 75 21.11 8.13 -1.76
N ILE A 76 20.62 7.06 -1.14
CA ILE A 76 21.29 6.43 0.01
C ILE A 76 22.70 5.98 -0.39
N ALA A 77 22.84 5.24 -1.48
CA ALA A 77 24.13 4.78 -1.97
C ALA A 77 25.11 5.95 -2.20
N HIS A 78 24.65 7.06 -2.76
CA HIS A 78 25.48 8.26 -2.98
C HIS A 78 25.89 8.96 -1.69
N ILE A 79 25.06 8.91 -0.64
CA ILE A 79 25.43 9.47 0.68
C ILE A 79 26.53 8.62 1.35
N PHE A 80 26.45 7.29 1.23
CA PHE A 80 27.41 6.37 1.85
C PHE A 80 28.69 6.17 1.03
N VAL A 81 28.58 6.16 -0.30
CA VAL A 81 29.69 6.05 -1.24
C VAL A 81 30.01 7.45 -1.73
N ARG A 82 30.54 8.29 -0.84
CA ARG A 82 31.07 9.61 -1.21
C ARG A 82 32.44 9.42 -1.88
N THR A 83 32.44 9.13 -3.18
CA THR A 83 33.61 9.21 -4.07
C THR A 83 33.23 10.05 -5.27
#